data_AF-A0A960D1E9-F1
#
_entry.id   AF-A0A960D1E9-F1
#
_cell.length_a   1.000
_cell.length_b   1.000
_cell.length_c   1.000
_cell.angle_alpha   90.00
_cell.angle_beta   90.00
_cell.angle_gamma   90.00
#
_symmetry.space_group_name_H-M   'P 1'
#
loop_
_entity.id
_entity.type
_entity.pdbx_description
1 polymer ?
#
loop_
_entity_poly.entity_id
_entity_poly.type
_entity_poly.pdbx_seq_one_letter_code
_entity_poly.pdbx_strand_id
1 'polypeptide(L)'
;MAYPTPWEHGLAERNLAAIWANYRALGYTRLIYTNTVSVLPTVMQALLDAMGGNVEAVAVLLTCTEDTARQRLTQREKGSALNRQIELSTQMAVALEATCPSTVHRVPTDTCSIQSVAAAVIRLTGWLPG
;
A
#
# COMPACT_ATOMS: atom_id res chain seq x y z
N MET A 1 -6.72 -16.70 -9.17
CA MET A 1 -5.48 -16.73 -8.37
C MET A 1 -4.32 -17.06 -9.30
N ALA A 2 -3.17 -16.43 -9.15
CA ALA A 2 -1.97 -16.75 -9.93
C ALA A 2 -1.27 -17.99 -9.34
N TYR A 3 -0.66 -18.82 -10.19
CA TYR A 3 0.13 -19.99 -9.80
C TYR A 3 1.52 -19.95 -10.46
N PRO A 4 2.61 -20.23 -9.70
CA PRO A 4 2.65 -20.38 -8.25
C PRO A 4 2.22 -19.08 -7.55
N THR A 5 1.96 -19.16 -6.24
CA THR A 5 1.47 -17.97 -5.54
C THR A 5 2.56 -16.89 -5.55
N PRO A 6 2.23 -15.60 -5.74
CA PRO A 6 3.26 -14.57 -5.97
C PRO A 6 4.26 -14.37 -4.81
N TRP A 7 3.93 -14.81 -3.60
CA TRP A 7 4.84 -14.77 -2.45
C TRP A 7 5.77 -15.98 -2.37
N GLU A 8 5.50 -17.04 -3.13
CA GLU A 8 6.44 -18.15 -3.31
C GLU A 8 7.59 -17.70 -4.21
N HIS A 9 8.81 -18.15 -3.87
CA HIS A 9 10.03 -17.88 -4.63
C HIS A 9 10.39 -16.39 -4.85
N GLY A 10 9.80 -15.47 -4.07
CA GLY A 10 10.04 -14.03 -4.20
C GLY A 10 9.59 -13.46 -5.55
N LEU A 11 8.52 -14.02 -6.14
CA LEU A 11 8.04 -13.60 -7.45
C LEU A 11 7.52 -12.16 -7.43
N ALA A 12 6.89 -11.71 -6.34
CA ALA A 12 6.44 -10.33 -6.19
C ALA A 12 7.61 -9.34 -6.28
N GLU A 13 8.71 -9.60 -5.58
CA GLU A 13 9.93 -8.79 -5.56
C GLU A 13 10.63 -8.81 -6.92
N ARG A 14 10.77 -9.99 -7.53
CA ARG A 14 11.36 -10.13 -8.88
C ARG A 14 10.55 -9.40 -9.94
N ASN A 15 9.23 -9.52 -9.88
CA ASN A 15 8.33 -8.81 -10.79
C ASN A 15 8.42 -7.30 -10.57
N LEU A 16 8.45 -6.83 -9.32
CA LEU A 16 8.65 -5.42 -9.01
C LEU A 16 9.98 -4.90 -9.56
N ALA A 17 11.07 -5.64 -9.38
CA ALA A 17 12.39 -5.31 -9.91
C ALA A 17 12.37 -5.16 -11.44
N ALA A 18 11.76 -6.13 -12.13
CA ALA A 18 11.64 -6.12 -13.59
C ALA A 18 10.78 -4.94 -14.09
N ILE A 19 9.62 -4.71 -13.46
CA ILE A 19 8.74 -3.59 -13.79
C ILE A 19 9.49 -2.26 -13.58
N TRP A 20 10.16 -2.10 -12.45
CA TRP A 20 10.91 -0.89 -12.14
C TRP A 20 12.04 -0.63 -13.12
N ALA A 21 12.82 -1.66 -13.47
CA ALA A 21 13.89 -1.55 -14.45
C ALA A 21 13.37 -1.08 -15.82
N ASN A 22 12.23 -1.61 -16.27
CA ASN A 22 11.60 -1.21 -17.53
C ASN A 22 11.16 0.26 -17.53
N TYR A 23 10.52 0.72 -16.46
CA TYR A 23 10.12 2.13 -16.32
C TYR A 23 11.33 3.06 -16.25
N ARG A 24 12.40 2.66 -15.54
CA ARG A 24 13.65 3.41 -15.47
C ARG A 24 14.32 3.53 -16.83
N ALA A 25 14.33 2.48 -17.63
CA ALA A 25 14.86 2.49 -18.99
C ALA A 25 14.11 3.48 -19.91
N LEU A 26 12.83 3.74 -19.63
CA LEU A 26 12.00 4.73 -20.31
C LEU A 26 12.10 6.15 -19.72
N GLY A 27 12.94 6.37 -18.70
CA GLY A 27 13.16 7.68 -18.09
C GLY A 27 12.19 8.05 -16.95
N TYR A 28 11.32 7.14 -16.52
CA TYR A 28 10.46 7.39 -15.35
C TYR A 28 11.28 7.34 -14.07
N THR A 29 11.04 8.29 -13.16
CA THR A 29 11.81 8.45 -11.91
C THR A 29 11.01 8.15 -10.65
N ARG A 30 9.72 7.88 -10.77
CA ARG A 30 8.81 7.69 -9.64
C ARG A 30 7.84 6.53 -9.89
N LEU A 31 7.47 5.81 -8.83
CA LEU A 31 6.52 4.70 -8.86
C LEU A 31 5.55 4.83 -7.69
N ILE A 32 4.27 4.49 -7.91
CA ILE A 32 3.30 4.31 -6.83
C ILE A 32 3.08 2.81 -6.66
N TYR A 33 3.39 2.30 -5.46
CA TYR A 33 3.14 0.91 -5.08
C TYR A 33 2.04 0.88 -4.01
N THR A 34 1.01 0.05 -4.21
CA THR A 34 -0.13 -0.05 -3.29
C THR A 34 -0.27 -1.46 -2.76
N ASN A 35 -0.08 -1.61 -1.45
CA ASN A 35 -0.30 -2.86 -0.72
C ASN A 35 -0.52 -2.52 0.75
N THR A 36 -1.48 -3.18 1.40
CA THR A 36 -1.84 -2.99 2.82
C THR A 36 -0.63 -3.03 3.75
N VAL A 37 0.33 -3.94 3.54
CA VAL A 37 1.48 -4.13 4.44
C VAL A 37 2.77 -3.44 3.98
N SER A 38 2.75 -2.73 2.85
CA SER A 38 3.95 -2.08 2.29
C SER A 38 4.60 -1.05 3.19
N VAL A 39 3.83 -0.48 4.13
CA VAL A 39 4.30 0.51 5.11
C VAL A 39 5.05 -0.11 6.29
N LEU A 40 5.02 -1.44 6.44
CA LEU A 40 5.74 -2.13 7.50
C LEU A 40 7.25 -2.11 7.22
N PRO A 41 8.13 -1.89 8.22
CA PRO A 41 9.56 -1.69 7.99
C PRO A 41 10.23 -2.82 7.21
N THR A 42 9.95 -4.06 7.59
CA THR A 42 10.56 -5.24 6.96
C THR A 42 10.10 -5.43 5.52
N VAL A 43 8.81 -5.17 5.25
CA VAL A 43 8.23 -5.23 3.91
C VAL A 43 8.78 -4.10 3.04
N MET A 44 8.80 -2.87 3.57
CA MET A 44 9.36 -1.71 2.88
C MET A 44 10.81 -1.96 2.48
N GLN A 45 11.64 -2.47 3.40
CA GLN A 45 13.03 -2.76 3.11
C GLN A 45 13.17 -3.81 1.99
N ALA A 46 12.40 -4.90 2.04
CA ALA A 46 12.42 -5.91 0.99
C ALA A 46 12.03 -5.34 -0.39
N LEU A 47 11.05 -4.42 -0.45
CA LEU A 47 10.66 -3.75 -1.68
C LEU A 47 11.78 -2.84 -2.22
N LEU A 48 12.44 -2.06 -1.35
CA LEU A 48 13.56 -1.20 -1.71
C LEU A 48 14.75 -2.01 -2.24
N ASP A 49 15.09 -3.10 -1.55
CA ASP A 49 16.18 -4.00 -1.94
C ASP A 49 15.89 -4.65 -3.30
N ALA A 50 14.65 -5.10 -3.53
CA ALA A 50 14.22 -5.65 -4.82
C ALA A 50 14.37 -4.64 -5.96
N MET A 51 14.16 -3.35 -5.69
CA MET A 51 14.32 -2.27 -6.67
C MET A 51 15.77 -1.78 -6.82
N GLY A 52 16.74 -2.41 -6.14
CA GLY A 52 18.17 -2.10 -6.25
C GLY A 52 18.70 -1.11 -5.19
N GLY A 53 17.92 -0.80 -4.15
CA GLY A 53 18.35 -0.02 -2.97
C GLY A 53 18.66 1.46 -3.22
N ASN A 54 18.55 1.94 -4.46
CA ASN A 54 18.84 3.32 -4.86
C ASN A 54 17.58 4.18 -5.04
N VAL A 55 16.50 3.77 -4.38
CA VAL A 55 15.18 4.39 -4.41
C VAL A 55 14.81 4.85 -3.01
N GLU A 56 14.19 6.02 -2.94
CA GLU A 56 13.62 6.54 -1.70
C GLU A 56 12.13 6.21 -1.66
N ALA A 57 11.61 5.86 -0.48
CA ALA A 57 10.19 5.61 -0.28
C ALA A 57 9.58 6.64 0.66
N VAL A 58 8.44 7.19 0.25
CA VAL A 58 7.53 7.94 1.13
C VAL A 58 6.33 7.05 1.43
N ALA A 59 6.21 6.62 2.69
CA ALA A 59 5.15 5.73 3.12
C ALA A 59 3.88 6.51 3.46
N VAL A 60 2.74 6.08 2.91
CA VAL A 60 1.43 6.64 3.23
C VAL A 60 0.46 5.52 3.58
N LEU A 61 -0.08 5.57 4.80
CA LEU A 61 -1.15 4.70 5.27
C LEU A 61 -2.49 5.43 5.17
N LEU A 62 -3.38 4.93 4.32
CA LEU A 62 -4.76 5.41 4.26
C LEU A 62 -5.56 4.77 5.40
N THR A 63 -6.16 5.60 6.25
CA THR A 63 -6.92 5.13 7.40
C THR A 63 -8.41 5.39 7.23
N CYS A 64 -9.20 4.56 7.88
CA CYS A 64 -10.61 4.84 8.13
C CYS A 64 -11.04 4.17 9.44
N THR A 65 -12.20 4.57 9.93
CA THR A 65 -12.87 3.88 11.04
C THR A 65 -13.28 2.46 10.64
N GLU A 66 -13.52 1.61 11.64
CA GLU A 66 -14.01 0.25 11.42
C GLU A 66 -15.37 0.26 10.69
N ASP A 67 -16.27 1.18 11.08
CA ASP A 67 -17.60 1.30 10.46
C ASP A 67 -17.50 1.63 8.96
N THR A 68 -16.65 2.60 8.61
CA THR A 68 -16.37 2.92 7.20
C THR A 68 -15.75 1.74 6.46
N ALA A 69 -14.80 1.03 7.07
CA ALA A 69 -14.18 -0.14 6.46
C ALA A 69 -15.23 -1.23 6.18
N ARG A 70 -16.07 -1.54 7.16
CA ARG A 70 -17.17 -2.51 7.08
C ARG A 70 -18.17 -2.14 5.99
N GLN A 71 -18.60 -0.88 5.94
CA GLN A 71 -19.51 -0.39 4.91
C GLN A 71 -18.92 -0.58 3.52
N ARG A 72 -17.65 -0.18 3.31
CA ARG A 72 -16.96 -0.31 2.02
C ARG A 72 -16.74 -1.76 1.61
N LEU A 73 -16.40 -2.64 2.56
CA LEU A 73 -16.24 -4.08 2.31
C LEU A 73 -17.57 -4.73 1.90
N THR A 74 -18.66 -4.36 2.57
CA THR A 74 -20.01 -4.88 2.29
C THR A 74 -20.50 -4.49 0.89
N GLN A 75 -20.03 -3.37 0.34
CA GLN A 75 -20.33 -2.96 -1.03
C GLN A 75 -19.55 -3.78 -2.09
N ARG A 76 -18.37 -4.29 -1.75
CA ARG A 76 -17.48 -5.00 -2.70
C ARG A 76 -17.64 -6.51 -2.65
N GLU A 77 -17.83 -7.06 -1.46
CA GLU A 77 -17.89 -8.50 -1.21
C GLU A 77 -19.32 -8.89 -0.84
N LYS A 78 -19.83 -9.98 -1.43
CA LYS A 78 -21.13 -10.56 -1.09
C LYS A 78 -20.95 -11.99 -0.59
N GLY A 79 -21.67 -12.36 0.46
CA GLY A 79 -21.73 -13.74 0.97
C GLY A 79 -20.73 -14.05 2.09
N SER A 80 -20.46 -15.35 2.27
CA SER A 80 -19.74 -15.90 3.44
C SER A 80 -18.28 -15.45 3.60
N ALA A 81 -17.68 -14.85 2.57
CA ALA A 81 -16.32 -14.30 2.64
C ALA A 81 -16.25 -12.95 3.38
N LEU A 82 -17.37 -12.21 3.51
CA LEU A 82 -17.39 -10.86 4.07
C LEU A 82 -16.94 -10.83 5.54
N ASN A 83 -17.46 -11.72 6.38
CA ASN A 83 -17.10 -11.76 7.81
C ASN A 83 -15.62 -12.05 8.00
N ARG A 84 -15.08 -12.99 7.21
CA ARG A 84 -13.65 -13.31 7.22
C ARG A 84 -12.80 -12.12 6.80
N GLN A 85 -13.22 -11.40 5.76
CA GLN A 85 -12.48 -10.24 5.28
C GLN A 85 -12.50 -9.08 6.29
N ILE A 86 -13.62 -8.90 7.00
CA ILE A 86 -13.72 -7.93 8.10
C ILE A 86 -12.74 -8.30 9.21
N GLU A 87 -12.76 -9.56 9.67
CA GLU A 87 -11.87 -10.03 10.73
C GLU A 87 -10.38 -9.85 10.37
N LEU A 88 -9.99 -10.25 9.16
CA LEU A 88 -8.62 -10.05 8.66
C LEU A 88 -8.26 -8.57 8.57
N SER A 89 -9.19 -7.72 8.13
CA SER A 89 -8.96 -6.27 8.04
C SER A 89 -8.77 -5.66 9.42
N THR A 90 -9.57 -6.06 10.41
CA THR A 90 -9.45 -5.60 11.80
C THR A 90 -8.12 -6.04 12.42
N GLN A 91 -7.75 -7.31 12.27
CA GLN A 91 -6.45 -7.82 12.75
C GLN A 91 -5.28 -7.05 12.11
N MET A 92 -5.36 -6.79 10.80
CA MET A 92 -4.35 -6.03 10.09
C MET A 92 -4.28 -4.56 10.55
N ALA A 93 -5.42 -3.92 10.81
CA ALA A 93 -5.46 -2.56 11.34
C ALA A 93 -4.75 -2.46 12.70
N VAL A 94 -4.98 -3.42 13.60
CA VAL A 94 -4.28 -3.50 14.90
C VAL A 94 -2.77 -3.69 14.70
N ALA A 95 -2.37 -4.60 13.82
CA ALA A 95 -0.96 -4.84 13.53
C ALA A 95 -0.28 -3.59 12.96
N LEU A 96 -0.91 -2.92 12.00
CA LEU A 96 -0.42 -1.68 11.41
C LEU A 96 -0.30 -0.56 12.45
N GLU A 97 -1.27 -0.42 13.35
CA GLU A 97 -1.23 0.59 14.40
C GLU A 97 -0.05 0.37 15.36
N ALA A 98 0.22 -0.89 15.71
CA ALA A 98 1.28 -1.24 16.64
C ALA A 98 2.69 -1.17 16.03
N THR A 99 2.84 -1.35 14.72
CA THR A 99 4.14 -1.60 14.08
C THR A 99 4.56 -0.56 13.03
N CYS A 100 3.64 0.30 12.56
CA CYS A 100 4.01 1.35 11.63
C CYS A 100 4.92 2.38 12.30
N PRO A 101 6.06 2.74 11.68
CA PRO A 101 6.91 3.82 12.15
C PRO A 101 6.17 5.16 12.20
N SER A 102 6.64 6.07 13.06
CA SER A 102 6.15 7.45 13.11
C SER A 102 6.44 8.26 11.84
N THR A 103 7.35 7.77 10.98
CA THR A 103 7.67 8.36 9.67
C THR A 103 6.60 8.08 8.61
N VAL A 104 5.68 7.14 8.85
CA VAL A 104 4.58 6.84 7.92
C VAL A 104 3.52 7.94 8.02
N HIS A 105 3.21 8.59 6.90
CA HIS A 105 2.13 9.56 6.84
C HIS A 105 0.78 8.85 6.92
N ARG A 106 -0.14 9.39 7.72
CA ARG A 106 -1.49 8.84 7.87
C ARG A 106 -2.51 9.80 7.26
N VAL A 107 -3.35 9.29 6.38
CA VAL A 107 -4.38 10.08 5.70
C VAL A 107 -5.75 9.46 5.96
N PRO A 108 -6.60 10.10 6.79
CA PRO A 108 -7.96 9.62 7.02
C PRO A 108 -8.81 9.77 5.76
N THR A 109 -9.74 8.83 5.56
CA THR A 109 -10.53 8.74 4.32
C THR A 109 -12.04 8.71 4.55
N ASP A 110 -12.53 8.71 5.79
CA ASP A 110 -13.95 8.47 6.12
C ASP A 110 -14.90 9.45 5.42
N THR A 111 -14.61 10.74 5.50
CA THR A 111 -15.46 11.82 4.97
C THR A 111 -14.80 12.58 3.83
N CYS A 112 -13.61 12.16 3.40
CA CYS A 112 -12.87 12.81 2.32
C CYS A 112 -13.29 12.29 0.96
N SER A 113 -13.44 13.19 -0.02
CA SER A 113 -13.54 12.79 -1.42
C SER A 113 -12.23 12.17 -1.89
N ILE A 114 -12.30 11.32 -2.93
CA ILE A 114 -11.12 10.71 -3.56
C ILE A 114 -10.12 11.78 -3.99
N GLN A 115 -10.61 12.90 -4.54
CA GLN A 115 -9.80 14.02 -4.99
C GLN A 115 -9.06 14.70 -3.82
N SER A 116 -9.74 14.89 -2.69
CA SER A 116 -9.10 15.47 -1.49
C SER A 116 -8.03 14.55 -0.91
N VAL A 117 -8.26 13.24 -0.88
CA VAL A 117 -7.26 12.25 -0.45
C VAL A 117 -6.07 12.27 -1.41
N ALA A 118 -6.30 12.23 -2.71
CA ALA A 118 -5.23 12.28 -3.71
C ALA A 118 -4.39 13.57 -3.60
N ALA A 119 -5.05 14.73 -3.42
CA ALA A 119 -4.36 15.99 -3.23
C ALA A 119 -3.52 16.01 -1.94
N ALA A 120 -4.00 15.38 -0.86
CA ALA A 120 -3.22 15.23 0.36
C ALA A 120 -1.98 14.34 0.15
N VAL A 121 -2.14 13.19 -0.51
CA VAL A 121 -1.02 12.29 -0.84
C VAL A 121 0.02 12.99 -1.71
N ILE A 122 -0.41 13.72 -2.75
CA ILE A 122 0.48 14.46 -3.65
C ILE A 122 1.31 15.49 -2.86
N ARG A 123 0.68 16.25 -1.96
CA ARG A 123 1.39 17.24 -1.13
C ARG A 123 2.39 16.58 -0.17
N LEU A 124 1.98 15.51 0.50
CA LEU A 124 2.83 14.80 1.47
C LEU A 124 4.07 14.19 0.81
N THR A 125 3.92 13.69 -0.40
CA THR A 125 4.98 12.97 -1.13
C THR A 125 5.84 13.87 -2.01
N GLY A 126 5.49 15.16 -2.17
CA GLY A 126 6.12 16.02 -3.15
C GLY A 126 6.00 15.48 -4.59
N TRP A 127 4.89 14.78 -4.89
CA TRP A 127 4.74 14.03 -6.15
C TRP A 127 4.72 14.92 -7.39
N LEU A 128 4.23 16.14 -7.27
CA LEU A 128 4.31 17.14 -8.32
C LEU A 128 5.54 18.03 -8.08
N PRO A 129 6.26 18.45 -9.13
CA PRO A 129 7.25 19.51 -8.98
C PRO A 129 6.56 20.76 -8.39
N GLY A 130 7.24 21.42 -7.46
CA GLY A 130 6.81 22.71 -6.92
C GLY A 130 6.87 23.82 -7.95
#